data_AF-A0A3P8P780-F1
#
_entry.id   AF-A0A3P8P780-F1
#
_cell.length_a   1.000
_cell.length_b   1.000
_cell.length_c   1.000
_cell.angle_alpha   90.00
_cell.angle_beta   90.00
_cell.angle_gamma   90.00
#
_symmetry.space_group_name_H-M   'P 1'
#
loop_
_entity.id
_entity.type
_entity.pdbx_description
1 polymer ?
#
loop_
_entity_poly.entity_id
_entity_poly.type
_entity_poly.pdbx_seq_one_letter_code
_entity_poly.pdbx_strand_id
1 'polypeptide(L)'
;MFSLKRFNLTLLHWLYNSLCFVVLSVPCVEVKDGVESVQLPCKTRHRLPEDAKVEWTCIYIRTRKVHVYENGSDQFKEQDQFYRERTKMNEDLLKTGDLSLTLKHPTDWDHYTYTCTVYSREGNILLKKQVELNVRGQCCRYRSEVKGHLDCRYSAVLQLLCLQLILGFTVLSGEQVEVKVEEGSESVILPCKTTSDLPEDTTVEWTHSDPELMVAQVHSNNSDHPKQLDNLYCGRTKMNKDLLRTGDLSLTLEYPTERDSGGYICTIYRDKDILRQKVELQVKGQR
;
A
#
# COMPACT_ATOMS: atom_id res chain seq x y z
N MET A 1 -31.55 -35.37 23.25
CA MET A 1 -30.16 -35.82 23.42
C MET A 1 -29.40 -35.54 22.12
N PHE A 2 -28.92 -34.31 21.93
CA PHE A 2 -28.04 -33.98 20.80
C PHE A 2 -26.60 -33.92 21.32
N SER A 3 -25.81 -34.89 20.86
CA SER A 3 -24.38 -34.99 21.11
C SER A 3 -23.67 -33.84 20.41
N LEU A 4 -23.12 -32.88 21.17
CA LEU A 4 -22.11 -31.97 20.64
C LEU A 4 -20.86 -32.80 20.35
N LYS A 5 -20.60 -33.07 19.08
CA LYS A 5 -19.27 -33.52 18.64
C LYS A 5 -18.26 -32.51 19.17
N ARG A 6 -17.32 -32.97 20.01
CA ARG A 6 -16.17 -32.20 20.45
C ARG A 6 -15.42 -31.72 19.21
N PHE A 7 -15.57 -30.44 18.86
CA PHE A 7 -14.70 -29.78 17.90
C PHE A 7 -13.30 -29.74 18.51
N ASN A 8 -12.33 -30.36 17.84
CA ASN A 8 -10.97 -30.44 18.33
C ASN A 8 -10.28 -29.09 18.14
N LEU A 9 -10.27 -28.25 19.19
CA LEU A 9 -9.71 -26.89 19.15
C LEU A 9 -8.24 -26.86 18.71
N THR A 10 -7.47 -27.93 18.97
CA THR A 10 -6.06 -28.01 18.54
C THR A 10 -5.94 -28.14 17.02
N LEU A 11 -6.87 -28.86 16.37
CA LEU A 11 -6.92 -29.00 14.92
C LEU A 11 -7.33 -27.68 14.26
N LEU A 12 -8.29 -26.96 14.85
CA LEU A 12 -8.71 -25.65 14.37
C LEU A 12 -7.59 -24.61 14.50
N HIS A 13 -6.86 -24.63 15.61
CA HIS A 13 -5.71 -23.75 15.84
C HIS A 13 -4.54 -24.08 14.91
N TRP A 14 -4.30 -25.37 14.61
CA TRP A 14 -3.28 -25.79 13.65
C TRP A 14 -3.64 -25.43 12.21
N LEU A 15 -4.91 -25.63 11.83
CA LEU A 15 -5.44 -25.20 10.54
C LEU A 15 -5.38 -23.67 10.40
N TYR A 16 -5.72 -22.92 11.44
CA TYR A 16 -5.68 -21.46 11.44
C TYR A 16 -4.24 -20.91 11.37
N ASN A 17 -3.28 -21.45 12.14
CA ASN A 17 -1.87 -21.06 12.04
C ASN A 17 -1.26 -21.44 10.69
N SER A 18 -1.57 -22.63 10.18
CA SER A 18 -1.14 -23.08 8.86
C SER A 18 -1.71 -22.18 7.76
N LEU A 19 -3.00 -21.83 7.87
CA LEU A 19 -3.67 -20.90 6.95
C LEU A 19 -3.06 -19.49 7.07
N CYS A 20 -2.86 -18.94 8.26
CA CYS A 20 -2.21 -17.63 8.47
C CYS A 20 -0.78 -17.58 7.92
N PHE A 21 0.00 -18.65 8.12
CA PHE A 21 1.37 -18.74 7.62
C PHE A 21 1.41 -18.77 6.07
N VAL A 22 0.48 -19.50 5.45
CA VAL A 22 0.35 -19.60 3.99
C VAL A 22 -0.25 -18.32 3.38
N VAL A 23 -1.13 -17.61 4.10
CA VAL A 23 -1.89 -16.45 3.60
C VAL A 23 -1.11 -15.13 3.64
N LEU A 24 -0.06 -14.98 4.45
CA LEU A 24 0.59 -13.67 4.68
C LEU A 24 2.07 -13.56 4.25
N SER A 25 2.69 -14.63 3.75
CA SER A 25 4.11 -14.56 3.37
C SER A 25 4.29 -13.98 1.96
N VAL A 26 4.46 -12.66 1.87
CA VAL A 26 4.95 -12.01 0.65
C VAL A 26 6.43 -12.39 0.45
N PRO A 27 6.84 -12.91 -0.73
CA PRO A 27 8.25 -13.18 -1.02
C PRO A 27 9.12 -11.92 -0.86
N CYS A 28 10.17 -12.03 -0.05
CA CYS A 28 11.15 -10.97 0.20
C CYS A 28 12.47 -11.30 -0.50
N VAL A 29 12.98 -10.37 -1.31
CA VAL A 29 14.25 -10.47 -2.04
C VAL A 29 15.20 -9.44 -1.47
N GLU A 30 16.29 -9.92 -0.87
CA GLU A 30 17.33 -9.04 -0.32
C GLU A 30 18.57 -9.00 -1.22
N VAL A 31 19.04 -7.79 -1.52
CA VAL A 31 20.29 -7.57 -2.26
C VAL A 31 21.13 -6.51 -1.58
N LYS A 32 22.44 -6.52 -1.84
CA LYS A 32 23.33 -5.43 -1.42
C LYS A 32 23.27 -4.30 -2.44
N ASP A 33 23.50 -3.08 -2.00
CA ASP A 33 23.72 -1.95 -2.89
C ASP A 33 24.93 -2.20 -3.81
N GLY A 34 24.84 -1.69 -5.03
CA GLY A 34 25.87 -1.86 -6.05
C GLY A 34 25.85 -3.20 -6.80
N VAL A 35 24.84 -4.07 -6.62
CA VAL A 35 24.66 -5.23 -7.50
C VAL A 35 24.26 -4.79 -8.91
N GLU A 36 24.66 -5.57 -9.92
CA GLU A 36 24.35 -5.24 -11.32
C GLU A 36 22.86 -5.37 -11.62
N SER A 37 22.20 -6.39 -11.07
CA SER A 37 20.76 -6.58 -11.19
C SER A 37 20.19 -7.47 -10.09
N VAL A 38 18.87 -7.41 -9.92
CA VAL A 38 18.07 -8.28 -9.06
C VAL A 38 16.86 -8.80 -9.83
N GLN A 39 16.43 -10.02 -9.53
CA GLN A 39 15.22 -10.60 -10.12
C GLN A 39 14.11 -10.68 -9.08
N LEU A 40 12.95 -10.10 -9.40
CA LEU A 40 11.72 -10.18 -8.61
C LEU A 40 10.87 -11.34 -9.13
N PRO A 41 10.64 -12.41 -8.33
CA PRO A 41 9.98 -13.61 -8.81
C PRO A 41 8.48 -13.40 -9.02
N CYS A 42 8.00 -13.68 -10.22
CA CYS A 42 6.56 -13.82 -10.50
C CYS A 42 6.35 -14.98 -11.48
N LYS A 43 5.92 -16.13 -10.95
CA LYS A 43 5.70 -17.33 -11.78
C LYS A 43 4.28 -17.85 -11.63
N THR A 44 3.71 -18.37 -12.71
CA THR A 44 2.43 -19.07 -12.70
C THR A 44 2.57 -20.46 -13.34
N ARG A 45 1.77 -21.41 -12.86
CA ARG A 45 1.67 -22.75 -13.47
C ARG A 45 0.54 -22.82 -14.49
N HIS A 46 -0.31 -21.81 -14.54
CA HIS A 46 -1.44 -21.73 -15.46
C HIS A 46 -0.96 -21.19 -16.80
N ARG A 47 -1.45 -21.77 -17.90
CA ARG A 47 -1.21 -21.22 -19.24
C ARG A 47 -1.92 -19.86 -19.33
N LEU A 48 -1.17 -18.84 -19.70
CA LEU A 48 -1.70 -17.50 -19.90
C LEU A 48 -2.14 -17.33 -21.36
N PRO A 49 -3.18 -16.51 -21.62
CA PRO A 49 -3.54 -16.12 -22.98
C PRO A 49 -2.36 -15.42 -23.69
N GLU A 50 -2.24 -15.60 -25.01
CA GLU A 50 -1.17 -14.98 -25.82
C GLU A 50 -1.31 -13.45 -25.89
N ASP A 51 -2.52 -12.94 -25.72
CA ASP A 51 -2.89 -11.53 -25.72
C ASP A 51 -2.99 -10.93 -24.30
N ALA A 52 -2.49 -11.64 -23.28
CA ALA A 52 -2.50 -11.15 -21.91
C ALA A 52 -1.54 -9.97 -21.72
N LYS A 53 -2.00 -8.97 -20.96
CA LYS A 53 -1.19 -7.84 -20.52
C LYS A 53 -0.52 -8.17 -19.20
N VAL A 54 0.76 -7.85 -19.06
CA VAL A 54 1.50 -7.99 -17.80
C VAL A 54 1.97 -6.63 -17.35
N GLU A 55 1.67 -6.28 -16.11
CA GLU A 55 2.03 -5.01 -15.51
C GLU A 55 2.73 -5.21 -14.17
N TRP A 56 3.88 -4.58 -14.03
CA TRP A 56 4.58 -4.41 -12.76
C TRP A 56 4.38 -3.00 -12.23
N THR A 57 3.94 -2.88 -10.99
CA THR A 57 3.76 -1.60 -10.28
C THR A 57 4.51 -1.61 -8.95
N CYS A 58 4.83 -0.44 -8.41
CA CYS A 58 5.46 -0.28 -7.09
C CYS A 58 4.49 0.40 -6.11
N ILE A 59 4.45 -0.08 -4.86
CA ILE A 59 3.47 0.35 -3.85
C ILE A 59 3.62 1.81 -3.41
N TYR A 60 4.82 2.38 -3.49
CA TYR A 60 5.08 3.76 -3.06
C TYR A 60 4.19 4.76 -3.81
N ILE A 61 3.86 4.46 -5.08
CA ILE A 61 2.91 5.23 -5.88
C ILE A 61 2.29 4.27 -6.91
N ARG A 62 1.01 3.88 -6.74
CA ARG A 62 0.31 2.98 -7.68
C ARG A 62 0.13 3.54 -9.11
N THR A 63 0.68 4.71 -9.42
CA THR A 63 0.73 5.29 -10.77
C THR A 63 2.06 5.03 -11.49
N ARG A 64 3.10 4.54 -10.80
CA ARG A 64 4.40 4.24 -11.43
C ARG A 64 4.40 2.82 -12.00
N LYS A 65 4.11 2.74 -13.29
CA LYS A 65 4.34 1.56 -14.11
C LYS A 65 5.84 1.27 -14.15
N VAL A 66 6.25 0.25 -13.40
CA VAL A 66 7.64 -0.22 -13.33
C VAL A 66 8.01 -0.93 -14.62
N HIS A 67 7.10 -1.72 -15.19
CA HIS A 67 7.27 -2.37 -16.48
C HIS A 67 5.89 -2.77 -17.03
N VAL A 68 5.70 -2.67 -18.34
CA VAL A 68 4.47 -3.07 -19.02
C VAL A 68 4.82 -3.90 -20.23
N TYR A 69 4.22 -5.07 -20.34
CA TYR A 69 4.30 -5.96 -21.50
C TYR A 69 2.91 -6.20 -22.05
N GLU A 70 2.73 -5.89 -23.33
CA GLU A 70 1.44 -6.01 -24.02
C GLU A 70 1.68 -6.27 -25.52
N ASN A 71 0.81 -7.06 -26.15
CA ASN A 71 0.88 -7.35 -27.59
C ASN A 71 2.25 -7.87 -28.06
N GLY A 72 2.90 -8.70 -27.24
CA GLY A 72 4.20 -9.30 -27.60
C GLY A 72 5.41 -8.37 -27.48
N SER A 73 5.28 -7.20 -26.83
CA SER A 73 6.37 -6.24 -26.72
C SER A 73 6.33 -5.40 -25.45
N ASP A 74 7.51 -4.93 -25.04
CA ASP A 74 7.69 -4.00 -23.93
C ASP A 74 7.14 -2.60 -24.29
N GLN A 75 6.24 -2.07 -23.48
CA GLN A 75 5.60 -0.76 -23.70
C GLN A 75 6.34 0.36 -22.97
N PHE A 76 7.53 0.73 -23.47
CA PHE A 76 8.42 1.73 -22.84
C PHE A 76 7.78 3.12 -22.66
N LYS A 77 6.78 3.48 -23.47
CA LYS A 77 6.08 4.78 -23.38
C LYS A 77 5.20 4.90 -22.14
N GLU A 78 4.64 3.77 -21.67
CA GLU A 78 3.77 3.74 -20.50
C GLU A 78 4.56 3.63 -19.19
N GLN A 79 5.85 3.29 -19.28
CA GLN A 79 6.73 3.10 -18.15
C GLN A 79 7.17 4.44 -17.53
N ASP A 80 7.22 4.49 -16.19
CA ASP A 80 7.78 5.62 -15.46
C ASP A 80 9.25 5.85 -15.85
N GLN A 81 9.62 7.12 -16.01
CA GLN A 81 10.95 7.53 -16.47
C GLN A 81 12.07 6.97 -15.58
N PHE A 82 11.83 6.79 -14.28
CA PHE A 82 12.81 6.26 -13.33
C PHE A 82 13.21 4.80 -13.61
N TYR A 83 12.31 4.01 -14.22
CA TYR A 83 12.54 2.58 -14.48
C TYR A 83 12.92 2.28 -15.93
N ARG A 84 12.85 3.27 -16.83
CA ARG A 84 13.24 3.10 -18.24
C ARG A 84 14.66 2.54 -18.33
N GLU A 85 14.84 1.57 -19.22
CA GLU A 85 16.11 0.88 -19.50
C GLU A 85 16.69 0.06 -18.32
N ARG A 86 16.15 0.22 -17.11
CA ARG A 86 16.53 -0.52 -15.91
C ARG A 86 15.75 -1.82 -15.76
N THR A 87 14.64 -2.01 -16.45
CA THR A 87 13.83 -3.22 -16.31
C THR A 87 13.87 -4.10 -17.54
N LYS A 88 13.78 -5.42 -17.34
CA LYS A 88 13.70 -6.42 -18.40
C LYS A 88 12.90 -7.63 -17.93
N MET A 89 12.06 -8.17 -18.81
CA MET A 89 11.38 -9.46 -18.63
C MET A 89 11.88 -10.49 -19.65
N ASN A 90 11.45 -11.75 -19.49
CA ASN A 90 11.75 -12.82 -20.44
C ASN A 90 10.93 -12.65 -21.74
N GLU A 91 11.50 -12.93 -22.90
CA GLU A 91 10.81 -12.76 -24.20
C GLU A 91 9.61 -13.73 -24.34
N ASP A 92 9.76 -14.98 -23.88
CA ASP A 92 8.69 -15.99 -23.92
C ASP A 92 7.89 -16.08 -22.60
N LEU A 93 7.74 -14.96 -21.89
CA LEU A 93 7.13 -14.91 -20.54
C LEU A 93 5.72 -15.52 -20.48
N LEU A 94 4.88 -15.30 -21.49
CA LEU A 94 3.49 -15.82 -21.51
C LEU A 94 3.44 -17.33 -21.77
N LYS A 95 4.37 -17.87 -22.58
CA LYS A 95 4.46 -19.31 -22.88
C LYS A 95 5.03 -20.09 -21.69
N THR A 96 6.05 -19.52 -21.05
CA THR A 96 6.75 -20.16 -19.93
C THR A 96 6.04 -19.96 -18.59
N GLY A 97 5.20 -18.92 -18.47
CA GLY A 97 4.60 -18.50 -17.21
C GLY A 97 5.61 -17.87 -16.24
N ASP A 98 6.83 -17.56 -16.71
CA ASP A 98 7.85 -16.86 -15.93
C ASP A 98 7.80 -15.36 -16.24
N LEU A 99 7.07 -14.63 -15.40
CA LEU A 99 6.81 -13.21 -15.47
C LEU A 99 7.76 -12.43 -14.55
N SER A 100 8.88 -13.03 -14.16
CA SER A 100 9.82 -12.41 -13.23
C SER A 100 10.45 -11.17 -13.85
N LEU A 101 10.56 -10.10 -13.04
CA LEU A 101 11.12 -8.83 -13.47
C LEU A 101 12.59 -8.75 -13.09
N THR A 102 13.46 -8.45 -14.05
CA THR A 102 14.85 -8.08 -13.76
C THR A 102 14.95 -6.58 -13.62
N LEU A 103 15.44 -6.09 -12.48
CA LEU A 103 15.75 -4.69 -12.22
C LEU A 103 17.27 -4.51 -12.17
N LYS A 104 17.81 -3.64 -13.01
CA LYS A 104 19.24 -3.31 -13.12
C LYS A 104 19.60 -2.15 -12.21
N HIS A 105 20.80 -2.25 -11.63
CA HIS A 105 21.37 -1.26 -10.73
C HIS A 105 20.37 -0.83 -9.64
N PRO A 106 19.85 -1.77 -8.82
CA PRO A 106 18.97 -1.42 -7.72
C PRO A 106 19.71 -0.54 -6.71
N THR A 107 19.02 0.48 -6.22
CA THR A 107 19.49 1.47 -5.25
C THR A 107 18.65 1.39 -3.97
N ASP A 108 19.03 2.11 -2.93
CA ASP A 108 18.21 2.26 -1.72
C ASP A 108 16.81 2.82 -2.01
N TRP A 109 16.67 3.60 -3.08
CA TRP A 109 15.38 4.09 -3.59
C TRP A 109 14.50 3.02 -4.24
N ASP A 110 14.97 1.79 -4.42
CA ASP A 110 14.18 0.68 -4.96
C ASP A 110 13.63 -0.25 -3.84
N HIS A 111 13.81 0.12 -2.57
CA HIS A 111 13.30 -0.64 -1.40
C HIS A 111 11.77 -0.51 -1.29
N TYR A 112 11.03 -1.27 -2.08
CA TYR A 112 9.56 -1.24 -2.09
C TYR A 112 8.92 -2.60 -2.35
N THR A 113 7.62 -2.67 -2.13
CA THR A 113 6.79 -3.79 -2.59
C THR A 113 6.38 -3.57 -4.05
N TYR A 114 6.75 -4.53 -4.89
CA TYR A 114 6.39 -4.60 -6.30
C TYR A 114 5.21 -5.55 -6.49
N THR A 115 4.27 -5.19 -7.35
CA THR A 115 3.08 -6.00 -7.67
C THR A 115 3.11 -6.39 -9.14
N CYS A 116 3.15 -7.69 -9.40
CA CYS A 116 2.98 -8.32 -10.70
C CYS A 116 1.49 -8.60 -10.92
N THR A 117 0.90 -7.99 -11.93
CA THR A 117 -0.51 -8.21 -12.31
C THR A 117 -0.60 -8.66 -13.76
N VAL A 118 -1.43 -9.67 -14.02
CA VAL A 118 -1.74 -10.14 -15.38
C VAL A 118 -3.20 -9.92 -15.65
N TYR A 119 -3.51 -9.34 -16.81
CA TYR A 119 -4.87 -9.06 -17.25
C TYR A 119 -5.19 -9.88 -18.50
N SER A 120 -6.45 -10.32 -18.62
CA SER A 120 -6.99 -10.78 -19.91
C SER A 120 -7.16 -9.59 -20.85
N ARG A 121 -7.42 -9.88 -22.14
CA ARG A 121 -7.79 -8.85 -23.13
C ARG A 121 -9.02 -8.04 -22.73
N GLU A 122 -9.93 -8.64 -21.98
CA GLU A 122 -11.16 -7.99 -21.46
C GLU A 122 -10.89 -7.16 -20.18
N GLY A 123 -9.67 -7.17 -19.66
CA GLY A 123 -9.29 -6.44 -18.44
C GLY A 123 -9.47 -7.22 -17.13
N ASN A 124 -9.85 -8.50 -17.19
CA ASN A 124 -10.00 -9.32 -15.99
C ASN A 124 -8.64 -9.69 -15.40
N ILE A 125 -8.49 -9.59 -14.08
CA ILE A 125 -7.23 -9.98 -13.40
C ILE A 125 -7.12 -11.51 -13.38
N LEU A 126 -6.10 -12.02 -14.07
CA LEU A 126 -5.77 -13.45 -14.14
C LEU A 126 -4.75 -13.87 -13.07
N LEU A 127 -3.88 -12.95 -12.67
CA LEU A 127 -2.86 -13.18 -11.65
C LEU A 127 -2.54 -11.86 -10.96
N LYS A 128 -2.35 -11.91 -9.64
CA LYS A 128 -1.80 -10.80 -8.86
C LYS A 128 -0.87 -11.35 -7.79
N LYS A 129 0.40 -10.94 -7.80
CA LYS A 129 1.42 -11.37 -6.85
C LYS A 129 2.25 -10.18 -6.38
N GLN A 130 2.62 -10.18 -5.12
CA GLN A 130 3.50 -9.17 -4.53
C GLN A 130 4.88 -9.75 -4.27
N VAL A 131 5.89 -8.89 -4.35
CA VAL A 131 7.29 -9.19 -4.00
C VAL A 131 7.86 -7.96 -3.30
N GLU A 132 8.48 -8.16 -2.16
CA GLU A 132 9.22 -7.12 -1.45
C GLU A 132 10.69 -7.13 -1.88
N LEU A 133 11.22 -5.98 -2.27
CA LEU A 133 12.65 -5.80 -2.55
C LEU A 133 13.30 -5.02 -1.42
N ASN A 134 14.38 -5.55 -0.85
CA ASN A 134 15.20 -4.90 0.14
C ASN A 134 16.63 -4.70 -0.35
N VAL A 135 17.03 -3.45 -0.60
CA VAL A 135 18.39 -3.08 -1.02
C VAL A 135 19.20 -2.58 0.18
N ARG A 136 20.19 -3.36 0.61
CA ARG A 136 21.06 -3.05 1.75
C ARG A 136 22.24 -2.21 1.30
N GLY A 137 22.16 -0.89 1.52
CA GLY A 137 23.22 0.06 1.22
C GLY A 137 24.21 0.34 2.34
N GLN A 138 25.49 0.51 1.97
CA GLN A 138 26.53 1.09 2.81
C GLN A 138 26.50 2.62 2.65
N CYS A 139 25.36 3.24 2.93
CA CYS A 139 25.27 4.68 3.09
C CYS A 139 24.92 4.97 4.54
N CYS A 140 25.96 5.09 5.39
CA CYS A 140 26.02 5.87 6.64
C CYS A 140 27.50 5.89 7.12
N ARG A 141 28.34 6.83 6.64
CA ARG A 141 29.56 7.23 7.38
C ARG A 141 29.28 8.33 8.42
N TYR A 142 28.11 8.95 8.37
CA TYR A 142 27.56 9.77 9.45
C TYR A 142 26.03 9.64 9.45
N ARG A 143 25.51 8.63 10.13
CA ARG A 143 24.13 8.61 10.60
C ARG A 143 24.07 7.72 11.82
N SER A 144 23.66 8.32 12.92
CA SER A 144 23.42 7.68 14.19
C SER A 144 22.51 6.47 14.00
N GLU A 145 22.87 5.37 14.64
CA GLU A 145 22.10 4.13 14.70
C GLU A 145 20.68 4.42 15.18
N VAL A 146 19.72 4.39 14.26
CA VAL A 146 18.34 4.04 14.61
C VAL A 146 18.09 2.72 13.91
N LYS A 147 18.26 1.62 14.66
CA LYS A 147 17.98 0.25 14.22
C LYS A 147 16.48 0.09 13.96
N GLY A 148 16.04 0.46 12.76
CA GLY A 148 14.81 -0.02 12.13
C GLY A 148 15.12 -1.21 11.23
N HIS A 149 15.64 -2.29 11.81
CA HIS A 149 16.12 -3.45 11.06
C HIS A 149 14.98 -4.50 10.96
N LEU A 150 14.14 -4.41 9.93
CA LEU A 150 13.29 -5.54 9.53
C LEU A 150 14.12 -6.53 8.68
N ASP A 151 15.02 -7.24 9.37
CA ASP A 151 15.79 -8.39 8.87
C ASP A 151 14.84 -9.52 8.45
N CYS A 152 14.94 -10.10 7.24
CA CYS A 152 14.03 -11.14 6.71
C CYS A 152 14.07 -12.51 7.48
N ARG A 153 14.57 -12.53 8.73
CA ARG A 153 14.55 -13.66 9.69
C ARG A 153 13.27 -13.75 10.54
N TYR A 154 12.33 -12.82 10.40
CA TYR A 154 11.16 -12.72 11.29
C TYR A 154 10.17 -13.90 11.19
N SER A 155 10.31 -14.88 10.29
CA SER A 155 9.36 -15.99 10.15
C SER A 155 9.09 -16.78 11.45
N ALA A 156 10.11 -17.05 12.27
CA ALA A 156 9.94 -17.75 13.56
C ALA A 156 9.61 -16.80 14.73
N VAL A 157 10.06 -15.55 14.66
CA VAL A 157 9.81 -14.51 15.67
C VAL A 157 8.36 -14.00 15.56
N LEU A 158 7.79 -13.97 14.35
CA LEU A 158 6.38 -13.64 14.08
C LEU A 158 5.41 -14.60 14.76
N GLN A 159 5.75 -15.89 14.87
CA GLN A 159 4.87 -16.88 15.51
C GLN A 159 4.77 -16.68 17.03
N LEU A 160 5.90 -16.36 17.69
CA LEU A 160 5.92 -16.01 19.12
C LEU A 160 5.28 -14.63 19.38
N LEU A 161 5.53 -13.65 18.50
CA LEU A 161 4.84 -12.36 18.52
C LEU A 161 3.33 -12.51 18.30
N CYS A 162 2.87 -13.45 17.47
CA CYS A 162 1.44 -13.70 17.23
C CYS A 162 0.73 -14.22 18.50
N LEU A 163 1.38 -15.10 19.27
CA LEU A 163 0.86 -15.56 20.57
C LEU A 163 0.81 -14.44 21.63
N GLN A 164 1.81 -13.55 21.64
CA GLN A 164 1.81 -12.37 22.49
C GLN A 164 0.83 -11.29 22.00
N LEU A 165 0.61 -11.18 20.69
CA LEU A 165 -0.40 -10.33 20.07
C LEU A 165 -1.80 -10.83 20.35
N ILE A 166 -2.07 -12.13 20.53
CA ILE A 166 -3.42 -12.61 20.95
C ILE A 166 -3.72 -12.18 22.39
N LEU A 167 -2.74 -12.30 23.31
CA LEU A 167 -2.87 -11.78 24.69
C LEU A 167 -2.93 -10.24 24.71
N GLY A 168 -2.17 -9.58 23.83
CA GLY A 168 -2.16 -8.12 23.67
C GLY A 168 -3.33 -7.52 22.87
N PHE A 169 -3.99 -8.27 21.98
CA PHE A 169 -5.15 -7.81 21.18
C PHE A 169 -6.36 -7.57 22.06
N THR A 170 -6.45 -8.25 23.19
CA THR A 170 -7.45 -7.91 24.21
C THR A 170 -7.19 -6.55 24.86
N VAL A 171 -5.97 -6.00 24.73
CA VAL A 171 -5.48 -4.79 25.42
C VAL A 171 -5.20 -3.60 24.48
N LEU A 172 -4.86 -3.81 23.20
CA LEU A 172 -4.39 -2.78 22.26
C LEU A 172 -5.24 -2.70 20.98
N SER A 173 -6.53 -2.40 21.10
CA SER A 173 -7.25 -1.77 20.00
C SER A 173 -6.81 -0.30 19.98
N GLY A 174 -5.85 0.06 19.13
CA GLY A 174 -5.52 1.47 18.88
C GLY A 174 -6.78 2.27 18.56
N GLU A 175 -6.82 3.52 19.00
CA GLU A 175 -7.97 4.43 18.89
C GLU A 175 -8.38 4.63 17.42
N GLN A 176 -9.27 3.77 16.91
CA GLN A 176 -9.89 3.91 15.60
C GLN A 176 -11.09 4.84 15.76
N VAL A 177 -11.04 6.00 15.13
CA VAL A 177 -12.15 6.97 15.19
C VAL A 177 -13.20 6.57 14.16
N GLU A 178 -14.41 6.26 14.61
CA GLU A 178 -15.54 5.92 13.75
C GLU A 178 -16.44 7.14 13.54
N VAL A 179 -16.71 7.49 12.29
CA VAL A 179 -17.60 8.60 11.89
C VAL A 179 -18.77 8.00 11.11
N LYS A 180 -19.99 8.32 11.54
CA LYS A 180 -21.24 7.84 10.92
C LYS A 180 -22.02 9.04 10.37
N VAL A 181 -22.47 8.93 9.13
CA VAL A 181 -23.27 9.97 8.46
C VAL A 181 -24.35 9.31 7.60
N GLU A 182 -25.49 9.98 7.43
CA GLU A 182 -26.56 9.52 6.55
C GLU A 182 -26.34 10.10 5.14
N GLU A 183 -26.61 9.30 4.11
CA GLU A 183 -26.58 9.75 2.72
C GLU A 183 -27.56 10.92 2.51
N GLY A 184 -27.12 11.93 1.76
CA GLY A 184 -27.85 13.19 1.60
C GLY A 184 -27.49 14.29 2.61
N SER A 185 -26.58 14.02 3.55
CA SER A 185 -25.96 15.06 4.38
C SER A 185 -25.17 16.06 3.52
N GLU A 186 -25.13 17.34 3.93
CA GLU A 186 -24.40 18.37 3.17
C GLU A 186 -22.88 18.14 3.22
N SER A 187 -22.35 17.73 4.37
CA SER A 187 -20.94 17.38 4.54
C SER A 187 -20.71 16.49 5.75
N VAL A 188 -19.51 15.90 5.82
CA VAL A 188 -18.98 15.16 6.97
C VAL A 188 -17.53 15.58 7.23
N ILE A 189 -17.13 15.60 8.50
CA ILE A 189 -15.75 15.94 8.91
C ILE A 189 -15.05 14.67 9.37
N LEU A 190 -13.90 14.39 8.77
CA LEU A 190 -12.97 13.35 9.18
C LEU A 190 -11.93 13.98 10.12
N PRO A 191 -11.97 13.67 11.43
CA PRO A 191 -11.11 14.34 12.39
C PRO A 191 -9.65 13.91 12.24
N CYS A 192 -8.74 14.88 12.14
CA CYS A 192 -7.31 14.68 12.32
C CYS A 192 -6.74 15.90 13.04
N LYS A 193 -6.22 15.71 14.25
CA LYS A 193 -5.70 16.79 15.08
C LYS A 193 -4.29 16.49 15.55
N THR A 194 -3.48 17.53 15.60
CA THR A 194 -2.10 17.47 16.10
C THR A 194 -1.79 18.69 16.95
N THR A 195 -0.56 18.81 17.42
CA THR A 195 -0.06 19.99 18.14
C THR A 195 -0.14 21.23 17.24
N SER A 196 -0.56 22.37 17.79
CA SER A 196 -0.49 23.68 17.12
C SER A 196 0.95 24.07 16.79
N ASP A 197 1.12 25.10 15.95
CA ASP A 197 2.43 25.63 15.52
C ASP A 197 3.30 24.57 14.83
N LEU A 198 2.74 23.93 13.80
CA LEU A 198 3.47 22.98 12.95
C LEU A 198 4.62 23.69 12.20
N PRO A 199 5.79 23.04 12.03
CA PRO A 199 6.88 23.54 11.19
C PRO A 199 6.43 23.89 9.79
N GLU A 200 7.08 24.89 9.19
CA GLU A 200 6.68 25.49 7.90
C GLU A 200 6.78 24.50 6.72
N ASP A 201 7.64 23.48 6.83
CA ASP A 201 7.82 22.41 5.86
C ASP A 201 6.84 21.23 6.06
N THR A 202 5.92 21.33 7.04
CA THR A 202 4.96 20.27 7.32
C THR A 202 4.07 20.02 6.10
N THR A 203 4.02 18.75 5.68
CA THR A 203 3.11 18.30 4.62
C THR A 203 2.02 17.44 5.23
N VAL A 204 0.77 17.68 4.84
CA VAL A 204 -0.39 16.89 5.28
C VAL A 204 -1.03 16.25 4.07
N GLU A 205 -1.29 14.95 4.17
CA GLU A 205 -1.87 14.13 3.11
C GLU A 205 -3.01 13.29 3.69
N TRP A 206 -4.19 13.39 3.08
CA TRP A 206 -5.25 12.41 3.30
C TRP A 206 -5.19 11.32 2.24
N THR A 207 -5.58 10.11 2.58
CA THR A 207 -5.70 8.98 1.63
C THR A 207 -6.88 8.11 2.02
N HIS A 208 -7.52 7.49 1.03
CA HIS A 208 -8.50 6.43 1.28
C HIS A 208 -7.77 5.09 1.38
N SER A 209 -8.26 4.19 2.25
CA SER A 209 -7.69 2.87 2.50
C SER A 209 -7.99 1.91 1.35
N ASP A 210 -9.10 2.14 0.63
CA ASP A 210 -9.28 1.55 -0.69
C ASP A 210 -8.35 2.26 -1.68
N PRO A 211 -7.36 1.55 -2.23
CA PRO A 211 -6.41 2.14 -3.15
C PRO A 211 -7.02 2.57 -4.50
N GLU A 212 -8.27 2.21 -4.80
CA GLU A 212 -9.00 2.64 -6.00
C GLU A 212 -9.67 4.02 -5.84
N LEU A 213 -9.69 4.60 -4.64
CA LEU A 213 -10.46 5.82 -4.28
C LEU A 213 -9.57 6.93 -3.67
N MET A 214 -8.33 7.07 -4.14
CA MET A 214 -7.32 7.93 -3.49
C MET A 214 -7.70 9.43 -3.46
N VAL A 215 -7.74 10.00 -2.25
CA VAL A 215 -8.04 11.43 -1.99
C VAL A 215 -6.76 12.23 -1.75
N ALA A 216 -5.96 12.53 -2.77
CA ALA A 216 -4.75 13.33 -2.58
C ALA A 216 -5.08 14.83 -2.42
N GLN A 217 -5.53 15.27 -1.24
CA GLN A 217 -5.48 16.69 -0.87
C GLN A 217 -4.20 16.93 -0.07
N VAL A 218 -3.20 17.50 -0.76
CA VAL A 218 -1.88 17.82 -0.20
C VAL A 218 -1.81 19.31 0.08
N HIS A 219 -1.52 19.70 1.32
CA HIS A 219 -1.10 21.05 1.64
C HIS A 219 0.43 21.07 1.85
N SER A 220 1.12 21.88 1.04
CA SER A 220 2.56 22.15 1.16
C SER A 220 2.78 23.65 0.96
N ASN A 221 3.58 24.27 1.81
CA ASN A 221 3.81 25.72 1.80
C ASN A 221 4.62 26.21 0.58
N ASN A 222 5.04 25.30 -0.33
CA ASN A 222 5.89 25.62 -1.48
C ASN A 222 5.52 24.92 -2.81
N SER A 223 4.30 24.38 -2.96
CA SER A 223 3.91 23.84 -4.27
C SER A 223 2.40 23.94 -4.53
N ASP A 224 2.02 24.89 -5.39
CA ASP A 224 0.70 24.99 -6.03
C ASP A 224 0.51 23.94 -7.14
N HIS A 225 0.90 22.69 -6.88
CA HIS A 225 0.63 21.60 -7.80
C HIS A 225 -0.25 20.59 -7.08
N PRO A 226 -1.59 20.68 -7.27
CA PRO A 226 -2.50 19.61 -6.88
C PRO A 226 -2.04 18.34 -7.58
N LYS A 227 -1.44 17.40 -6.83
CA LYS A 227 -1.13 16.08 -7.36
C LYS A 227 -2.45 15.34 -7.49
N GLN A 228 -2.91 15.25 -8.73
CA GLN A 228 -3.93 14.34 -9.27
C GLN A 228 -4.95 13.82 -8.24
N LEU A 229 -6.02 14.60 -8.07
CA LEU A 229 -7.21 14.18 -7.37
C LEU A 229 -7.94 13.12 -8.21
N ASP A 230 -8.36 12.01 -7.61
CA ASP A 230 -9.32 11.13 -8.27
C ASP A 230 -10.57 11.94 -8.64
N ASN A 231 -11.11 11.72 -9.84
CA ASN A 231 -12.26 12.47 -10.36
C ASN A 231 -13.46 12.41 -9.39
N LEU A 232 -13.54 11.36 -8.56
CA LEU A 232 -14.61 11.14 -7.58
C LEU A 232 -14.64 12.15 -6.42
N TYR A 233 -13.46 12.65 -6.00
CA TYR A 233 -13.34 13.56 -4.85
C TYR A 233 -13.05 15.01 -5.27
N CYS A 234 -12.97 15.25 -6.59
CA CYS A 234 -12.77 16.56 -7.18
C CYS A 234 -13.89 17.54 -6.79
N GLY A 235 -13.50 18.65 -6.16
CA GLY A 235 -14.41 19.71 -5.74
C GLY A 235 -15.27 19.40 -4.51
N ARG A 236 -15.15 18.20 -3.91
CA ARG A 236 -15.92 17.79 -2.72
C ARG A 236 -15.13 17.84 -1.42
N THR A 237 -13.84 18.18 -1.48
CA THR A 237 -12.94 18.09 -0.31
C THR A 237 -12.36 19.45 0.07
N LYS A 238 -12.38 19.76 1.37
CA LYS A 238 -11.90 21.03 1.94
C LYS A 238 -11.16 20.76 3.25
N MET A 239 -10.07 21.48 3.49
CA MET A 239 -9.36 21.52 4.78
C MET A 239 -9.29 22.95 5.32
N ASN A 240 -9.03 23.09 6.61
CA ASN A 240 -8.82 24.39 7.25
C ASN A 240 -7.64 25.13 6.59
N LYS A 241 -7.81 26.41 6.19
CA LYS A 241 -6.73 27.18 5.57
C LYS A 241 -5.61 27.54 6.53
N ASP A 242 -5.91 27.64 7.83
CA ASP A 242 -4.94 27.96 8.88
C ASP A 242 -4.43 26.69 9.59
N LEU A 243 -4.47 25.53 8.91
CA LEU A 243 -4.20 24.20 9.48
C LEU A 243 -2.84 24.10 10.19
N LEU A 244 -1.80 24.77 9.69
CA LEU A 244 -0.46 24.74 10.29
C LEU A 244 -0.41 25.47 11.65
N ARG A 245 -1.16 26.56 11.77
CA ARG A 245 -1.26 27.35 13.01
C ARG A 245 -2.13 26.65 14.04
N THR A 246 -3.28 26.12 13.60
CA THR A 246 -4.29 25.56 14.51
C THR A 246 -4.00 24.12 14.92
N GLY A 247 -3.25 23.37 14.11
CA GLY A 247 -3.09 21.92 14.28
C GLY A 247 -4.34 21.12 13.91
N ASP A 248 -5.37 21.77 13.35
CA ASP A 248 -6.59 21.11 12.87
C ASP A 248 -6.42 20.73 11.39
N LEU A 249 -6.13 19.45 11.18
CA LEU A 249 -5.84 18.84 9.89
C LEU A 249 -7.04 18.04 9.35
N SER A 250 -8.22 18.27 9.92
CA SER A 250 -9.43 17.55 9.58
C SER A 250 -9.85 17.78 8.13
N LEU A 251 -10.36 16.74 7.47
CA LEU A 251 -10.87 16.80 6.10
C LEU A 251 -12.39 16.92 6.12
N THR A 252 -12.92 17.93 5.46
CA THR A 252 -14.35 18.04 5.16
C THR A 252 -14.63 17.40 3.81
N LEU A 253 -15.56 16.45 3.78
CA LEU A 253 -16.09 15.82 2.58
C LEU A 253 -17.55 16.25 2.35
N GLU A 254 -17.83 16.83 1.19
CA GLU A 254 -19.15 17.34 0.81
C GLU A 254 -19.97 16.28 0.07
N TYR A 255 -21.27 16.25 0.38
CA TYR A 255 -22.26 15.35 -0.20
C TYR A 255 -21.84 13.86 -0.15
N PRO A 256 -21.56 13.28 1.04
CA PRO A 256 -21.15 11.88 1.15
C PRO A 256 -22.21 10.90 0.63
N THR A 257 -21.75 9.88 -0.08
CA THR A 257 -22.52 8.76 -0.66
C THR A 257 -22.06 7.44 -0.07
N GLU A 258 -22.83 6.36 -0.23
CA GLU A 258 -22.42 5.03 0.26
C GLU A 258 -21.02 4.61 -0.21
N ARG A 259 -20.63 5.02 -1.43
CA ARG A 259 -19.31 4.74 -2.03
C ARG A 259 -18.14 5.44 -1.33
N ASP A 260 -18.42 6.49 -0.57
CA ASP A 260 -17.39 7.18 0.23
C ASP A 260 -17.14 6.46 1.57
N SER A 261 -17.85 5.35 1.87
CA SER A 261 -17.60 4.58 3.09
C SER A 261 -16.26 3.85 3.02
N GLY A 262 -15.54 3.83 4.14
CA GLY A 262 -14.29 3.12 4.27
C GLY A 262 -13.30 3.80 5.22
N GLY A 263 -12.09 3.25 5.26
CA GLY A 263 -11.01 3.81 6.06
C GLY A 263 -10.34 4.98 5.36
N TYR A 264 -10.16 6.09 6.05
CA TYR A 264 -9.35 7.24 5.63
C TYR A 264 -8.11 7.35 6.51
N ILE A 265 -6.98 7.75 5.94
CA ILE A 265 -5.70 7.87 6.63
C ILE A 265 -5.19 9.30 6.44
N CYS A 266 -5.04 10.02 7.56
CA CYS A 266 -4.34 11.29 7.65
C CYS A 266 -2.85 11.01 7.90
N THR A 267 -1.97 11.45 7.00
CA THR A 267 -0.52 11.34 7.14
C THR A 267 0.08 12.75 7.30
N ILE A 268 0.83 12.95 8.36
CA ILE A 268 1.48 14.21 8.71
C ILE A 268 2.98 14.00 8.63
N TYR A 269 3.63 14.69 7.70
CA TYR A 269 5.08 14.69 7.54
C TYR A 269 5.63 15.95 8.20
N ARG A 270 6.36 15.82 9.31
CA ARG A 270 6.98 16.93 10.05
C ARG A 270 8.45 16.62 10.27
N ASP A 271 9.37 17.43 9.74
CA ASP A 271 10.82 17.25 9.88
C ASP A 271 11.33 15.82 9.58
N LYS A 272 11.41 14.98 10.62
CA LYS A 272 11.91 13.60 10.64
C LYS A 272 10.87 12.57 11.08
N ASP A 273 9.68 13.02 11.49
CA ASP A 273 8.61 12.18 12.02
C ASP A 273 7.44 12.09 11.03
N ILE A 274 6.86 10.90 10.93
CA ILE A 274 5.66 10.64 10.13
C ILE A 274 4.58 10.14 11.08
N LEU A 275 3.51 10.91 11.25
CA LEU A 275 2.35 10.53 12.04
C LEU A 275 1.23 10.07 11.11
N ARG A 276 0.52 9.02 11.51
CA ARG A 276 -0.62 8.48 10.77
C ARG A 276 -1.81 8.27 11.69
N GLN A 277 -2.97 8.79 11.30
CA GLN A 277 -4.23 8.58 12.00
C GLN A 277 -5.25 7.97 11.04
N LYS A 278 -5.88 6.86 11.46
CA LYS A 278 -6.96 6.21 10.70
C LYS A 278 -8.33 6.63 11.22
N VAL A 279 -9.21 7.02 10.31
CA VAL A 279 -10.62 7.32 10.55
C VAL A 279 -11.47 6.36 9.73
N GLU A 280 -12.52 5.77 10.29
CA GLU A 280 -13.45 4.91 9.55
C GLU A 280 -14.76 5.68 9.30
N LEU A 281 -15.11 5.91 8.03
CA LEU A 281 -16.36 6.56 7.65
C LEU A 281 -17.41 5.51 7.25
N GLN A 282 -18.61 5.63 7.81
CA GLN A 282 -19.77 4.85 7.40
C GLN A 282 -20.89 5.79 6.94
N VAL A 283 -21.20 5.74 5.65
CA VAL A 283 -22.35 6.43 5.05
C VAL A 283 -23.49 5.44 4.91
N LYS A 284 -24.64 5.73 5.52
CA LYS A 284 -25.83 4.88 5.42
C LYS A 284 -26.78 5.40 4.35
N GLY A 285 -27.20 4.55 3.41
CA GLY A 285 -28.21 4.90 2.42
C GLY A 285 -29.59 5.16 3.03
N GLN A 286 -30.35 6.02 2.37
CA GLN A 286 -31.76 6.24 2.70
C GLN A 286 -32.59 5.01 2.31
N ARG A 287 -33.27 4.41 3.28
CA ARG A 287 -34.26 3.34 3.05
C ARG A 287 -35.55 3.88 2.44
#